data_AF-A0A820P0T4-F1
#
_entry.id   AF-A0A820P0T4-F1
#
_cell.length_a   1.000
_cell.length_b   1.000
_cell.length_c   1.000
_cell.angle_alpha   90.00
_cell.angle_beta   90.00
_cell.angle_gamma   90.00
#
_symmetry.space_group_name_H-M   'P 1'
#
loop_
_entity.id
_entity.type
_entity.pdbx_description
1 polymer ?
#
loop_
_entity_poly.entity_id
_entity_poly.type
_entity_poly.pdbx_seq_one_letter_code
_entity_poly.pdbx_strand_id
1 'polypeptide(L)'
;FSRVNCPEAFLSILICETLEDDEIVILRGCKRFVDYTGYSDTFRYKGHYEQSNSNHIQDILVMDAVFSGQFTREKIDRDLGKAWASFKKSKDEIIVTGNWGCGVFGGDLTFKFLQQVCAAMILGDDFKRLDYSAYHEEDLAMRLKNLLQKLEQQKKTVADIYEMMNNYRQTSEMA
;
A
#
# COMPACT_ATOMS: atom_id res chain seq x y z
N PHE A 1 1.74 2.96 12.25
CA PHE A 1 0.39 3.40 12.66
C PHE A 1 -0.49 2.25 13.10
N SER A 2 -0.68 1.20 12.29
CA SER A 2 -1.50 0.04 12.67
C SER A 2 -1.10 -0.64 13.99
N ARG A 3 0.20 -0.71 14.31
CA ARG A 3 0.70 -1.35 15.55
C ARG A 3 0.20 -0.73 16.86
N VAL A 4 -0.06 0.58 16.88
CA VAL A 4 -0.56 1.26 18.10
C VAL A 4 -2.04 0.97 18.32
N ASN A 5 -2.79 0.82 17.23
CA ASN A 5 -4.22 0.53 17.27
C ASN A 5 -4.50 -0.94 17.63
N CYS A 6 -3.64 -1.84 17.17
CA CYS A 6 -3.72 -3.29 17.38
C CYS A 6 -2.44 -3.76 18.08
N PRO A 7 -2.37 -3.72 19.43
CA PRO A 7 -1.15 -4.00 20.17
C PRO A 7 -0.56 -5.40 19.93
N GLU A 8 -1.36 -6.38 19.51
CA GLU A 8 -0.88 -7.72 19.16
C GLU A 8 0.16 -7.69 18.03
N ALA A 9 0.11 -6.66 17.17
CA ALA A 9 1.07 -6.49 16.10
C ALA A 9 2.50 -6.22 16.60
N PHE A 10 2.70 -5.82 17.86
CA PHE A 10 4.03 -5.70 18.44
C PHE A 10 4.74 -7.05 18.60
N LEU A 11 4.00 -8.16 18.73
CA LEU A 11 4.60 -9.49 18.80
C LEU A 11 5.40 -9.84 17.54
N SER A 12 5.05 -9.24 16.40
CA SER A 12 5.82 -9.42 15.15
C SER A 12 7.27 -8.96 15.27
N ILE A 13 7.57 -7.98 16.14
CA ILE A 13 8.94 -7.48 16.34
C ILE A 13 9.82 -8.52 17.04
N LEU A 14 9.23 -9.38 17.86
CA LEU A 14 9.95 -10.38 18.63
C LEU A 14 10.23 -11.66 17.83
N ILE A 15 9.43 -11.93 16.80
CA ILE A 15 9.37 -13.23 16.13
C ILE A 15 9.81 -13.13 14.66
N CYS A 16 9.58 -12.00 14.01
CA CYS A 16 9.91 -11.83 12.59
C CYS A 16 11.30 -11.20 12.42
N GLU A 17 12.11 -11.80 11.57
CA GLU A 17 13.37 -11.20 11.11
C GLU A 17 13.12 -10.04 10.12
N THR A 18 14.21 -9.44 9.64
CA THR A 18 14.13 -8.40 8.61
C THR A 18 13.62 -9.03 7.32
N LEU A 19 12.66 -8.37 6.65
CA LEU A 19 12.05 -8.91 5.43
C LEU A 19 13.04 -8.84 4.26
N GLU A 20 13.26 -9.99 3.62
CA GLU A 20 13.89 -10.06 2.30
C GLU A 20 12.95 -9.54 1.20
N ASP A 21 13.45 -9.32 -0.02
CA ASP A 21 12.70 -8.68 -1.12
C ASP A 21 11.45 -9.46 -1.57
N ASP A 22 11.36 -10.76 -1.33
CA ASP A 22 10.20 -11.62 -1.64
C ASP A 22 9.36 -12.00 -0.41
N GLU A 23 9.72 -11.50 0.78
CA GLU A 23 9.02 -11.83 2.02
C GLU A 23 7.97 -10.80 2.43
N ILE A 24 6.93 -11.27 3.12
CA ILE A 24 5.86 -10.46 3.70
C ILE A 24 5.51 -11.02 5.08
N VAL A 25 4.88 -10.20 5.91
CA VAL A 25 4.27 -10.66 7.16
C VAL A 25 2.77 -10.39 7.13
N ILE A 26 1.98 -11.39 7.52
CA ILE A 26 0.53 -11.26 7.65
C ILE A 26 0.17 -11.50 9.11
N LEU A 27 -0.35 -10.46 9.76
CA LEU A 27 -0.87 -10.56 11.11
C LEU A 27 -2.36 -10.81 11.01
N ARG A 28 -2.78 -12.02 11.39
CA ARG A 28 -4.16 -12.44 11.25
C ARG A 28 -4.95 -12.19 12.51
N GLY A 29 -6.21 -11.83 12.35
CA GLY A 29 -7.13 -11.75 13.47
C GLY A 29 -6.88 -10.56 14.40
N CYS A 30 -6.28 -9.48 13.90
CA CYS A 30 -5.96 -8.31 14.72
C CYS A 30 -7.23 -7.53 15.08
N LYS A 31 -7.37 -7.18 16.35
CA LYS A 31 -8.45 -6.32 16.85
C LYS A 31 -7.91 -4.93 17.17
N ARG A 32 -8.71 -3.91 16.87
CA ARG A 32 -8.41 -2.54 17.28
C ARG A 32 -8.87 -2.30 18.72
N PHE A 33 -7.96 -1.82 19.56
CA PHE A 33 -8.23 -1.48 20.97
C PHE A 33 -8.12 0.01 21.27
N VAL A 34 -7.41 0.77 20.43
CA VAL A 34 -7.05 2.15 20.71
C VAL A 34 -7.62 3.10 19.66
N ASP A 35 -8.22 4.19 20.12
CA ASP A 35 -8.53 5.38 19.31
C ASP A 35 -7.48 6.47 19.53
N TYR A 36 -7.20 7.25 18.49
CA TYR A 36 -6.18 8.29 18.52
C TYR A 36 -6.53 9.46 17.59
N THR A 37 -5.86 10.59 17.81
CA THR A 37 -5.88 11.74 16.90
C THR A 37 -4.46 12.17 16.56
N GLY A 38 -4.33 12.96 15.49
CA GLY A 38 -3.05 13.46 15.03
C GLY A 38 -2.14 12.38 14.43
N TYR A 39 -0.95 12.81 14.02
CA TYR A 39 0.06 12.00 13.36
C TYR A 39 1.44 12.52 13.76
N SER A 40 2.44 11.63 13.88
CA SER A 40 3.81 11.99 14.30
C SER A 40 3.83 12.72 15.66
N ASP A 41 4.45 13.88 15.75
CA ASP A 41 4.52 14.79 16.88
C ASP A 41 3.16 15.26 17.42
N THR A 42 2.14 15.31 16.56
CA THR A 42 0.76 15.64 16.97
C THR A 42 -0.05 14.44 17.46
N PHE A 43 0.51 13.23 17.44
CA PHE A 43 -0.19 12.01 17.88
C PHE A 43 -0.67 12.12 19.34
N ARG A 44 -1.94 11.81 19.59
CA ARG A 44 -2.52 11.76 20.95
C ARG A 44 -3.42 10.54 21.10
N TYR A 45 -3.25 9.82 22.21
CA TYR A 45 -4.19 8.78 22.64
C TYR A 45 -5.54 9.42 22.95
N LYS A 46 -6.61 8.92 22.35
CA LYS A 46 -7.98 9.44 22.53
C LYS A 46 -8.81 8.59 23.48
N GLY A 47 -8.48 7.32 23.66
CA GLY A 47 -9.22 6.41 24.53
C GLY A 47 -9.25 4.98 24.00
N HIS A 48 -9.96 4.12 24.72
CA HIS A 48 -10.28 2.78 24.27
C HIS A 48 -11.23 2.86 23.07
N TYR A 49 -11.02 1.98 22.09
CA TYR A 49 -11.86 1.91 20.91
C TYR A 49 -13.17 1.19 21.24
N GLU A 50 -14.24 1.95 21.47
CA GLU A 50 -15.59 1.45 21.73
C GLU A 50 -16.52 1.78 20.58
N GLN A 51 -16.50 0.97 19.52
CA GLN A 51 -17.55 1.01 18.50
C GLN A 51 -18.60 -0.05 18.84
N SER A 52 -19.88 0.24 18.54
CA SER A 52 -21.05 -0.62 18.84
C SER A 52 -20.94 -2.05 18.28
N ASN A 53 -20.07 -2.27 17.28
CA ASN A 53 -19.66 -3.58 16.76
C ASN A 53 -18.19 -3.87 17.09
N SER A 54 -17.86 -3.99 18.39
CA SER A 54 -16.50 -4.15 18.93
C SER A 54 -15.77 -5.46 18.56
N ASN A 55 -16.31 -6.24 17.62
CA ASN A 55 -15.72 -7.46 17.06
C ASN A 55 -15.15 -7.25 15.65
N HIS A 56 -14.88 -6.01 15.23
CA HIS A 56 -14.15 -5.80 13.99
C HIS A 56 -12.73 -6.37 14.13
N ILE A 57 -12.50 -7.47 13.45
CA ILE A 57 -11.24 -8.19 13.33
C ILE A 57 -10.77 -8.01 11.90
N GLN A 58 -9.48 -7.72 11.73
CA GLN A 58 -8.87 -7.48 10.43
C GLN A 58 -7.53 -8.20 10.33
N ASP A 59 -7.19 -8.62 9.12
CA ASP A 59 -5.82 -9.03 8.81
C ASP A 59 -5.00 -7.79 8.45
N ILE A 60 -3.78 -7.70 8.97
CA ILE A 60 -2.84 -6.62 8.66
C ILE A 60 -1.74 -7.21 7.78
N LEU A 61 -1.69 -6.73 6.53
CA LEU A 61 -0.63 -7.05 5.59
C LEU A 61 0.56 -6.10 5.83
N VAL A 62 1.72 -6.67 6.13
CA VAL A 62 2.96 -5.93 6.40
C VAL A 62 3.91 -6.15 5.22
N MET A 63 4.22 -5.06 4.54
CA MET A 63 5.16 -5.00 3.42
C MET A 63 5.94 -3.69 3.44
N ASP A 64 7.23 -3.76 3.18
CA ASP A 64 8.15 -2.62 3.16
C ASP A 64 8.39 -2.14 1.72
N ALA A 65 8.58 -0.84 1.53
CA ALA A 65 8.77 -0.21 0.22
C ALA A 65 10.25 0.17 0.01
N VAL A 66 10.72 0.19 -1.24
CA VAL A 66 12.07 0.70 -1.53
C VAL A 66 12.18 2.19 -1.19
N PHE A 67 13.37 2.57 -0.72
CA PHE A 67 13.70 3.94 -0.30
C PHE A 67 14.41 4.77 -1.39
N SER A 68 15.10 4.12 -2.33
CA SER A 68 15.94 4.79 -3.33
C SER A 68 15.88 4.09 -4.68
N GLY A 69 16.13 4.84 -5.75
CA GLY A 69 16.18 4.28 -7.11
C GLY A 69 14.84 3.73 -7.60
N GLN A 70 13.72 4.19 -7.02
CA GLN A 70 12.36 3.63 -7.19
C GLN A 70 11.86 3.51 -8.64
N PHE A 71 12.51 4.17 -9.59
CA PHE A 71 12.15 4.16 -11.01
C PHE A 71 13.06 3.28 -11.88
N THR A 72 14.07 2.64 -11.28
CA THR A 72 14.84 1.60 -11.97
C THR A 72 13.95 0.37 -12.14
N ARG A 73 14.15 -0.38 -13.23
CA ARG A 73 13.35 -1.57 -13.52
C ARG A 73 13.39 -2.57 -12.37
N GLU A 74 14.57 -2.79 -11.79
CA GLU A 74 14.76 -3.69 -10.66
C GLU A 74 13.91 -3.28 -9.46
N LYS A 75 13.80 -1.98 -9.18
CA LYS A 75 13.01 -1.46 -8.04
C LYS A 75 11.52 -1.38 -8.34
N ILE A 76 11.14 -1.17 -9.60
CA ILE A 76 9.76 -1.32 -10.07
C ILE A 76 9.30 -2.75 -9.82
N ASP A 77 10.07 -3.73 -10.30
CA ASP A 77 9.77 -5.16 -10.19
C ASP A 77 9.69 -5.59 -8.73
N ARG A 78 10.63 -5.11 -7.91
CA ARG A 78 10.67 -5.40 -6.48
C ARG A 78 9.39 -4.95 -5.77
N ASP A 79 9.00 -3.68 -5.87
CA ASP A 79 7.82 -3.20 -5.14
C ASP A 79 6.51 -3.74 -5.71
N LEU A 80 6.43 -3.92 -7.03
CA LEU A 80 5.30 -4.59 -7.67
C LEU A 80 5.16 -6.02 -7.16
N GLY A 81 6.26 -6.78 -7.14
CA GLY A 81 6.32 -8.15 -6.64
C GLY A 81 5.97 -8.25 -5.16
N LYS A 82 6.46 -7.31 -4.33
CA LYS A 82 6.14 -7.22 -2.91
C LYS A 82 4.64 -6.98 -2.66
N ALA A 83 4.04 -6.01 -3.36
CA ALA A 83 2.62 -5.73 -3.27
C ALA A 83 1.79 -6.94 -3.76
N TRP A 84 2.19 -7.56 -4.87
CA TRP A 84 1.54 -8.74 -5.39
C TRP A 84 1.59 -9.92 -4.42
N ALA A 85 2.76 -10.20 -3.82
CA ALA A 85 2.95 -11.27 -2.85
C ALA A 85 2.02 -11.07 -1.64
N SER A 86 1.93 -9.83 -1.16
CA SER A 86 1.04 -9.40 -0.09
C SER A 86 -0.43 -9.64 -0.44
N PHE A 87 -0.90 -9.12 -1.57
CA PHE A 87 -2.30 -9.18 -1.96
C PHE A 87 -2.75 -10.60 -2.30
N LYS A 88 -1.89 -11.40 -2.95
CA LYS A 88 -2.16 -12.81 -3.27
C LYS A 88 -2.40 -13.66 -2.02
N LYS A 89 -1.72 -13.34 -0.91
CA LYS A 89 -1.83 -14.08 0.35
C LYS A 89 -2.94 -13.56 1.25
N SER A 90 -3.58 -12.45 0.89
CA SER A 90 -4.78 -11.96 1.55
C SER A 90 -5.95 -12.93 1.33
N LYS A 91 -6.74 -13.14 2.37
CA LYS A 91 -8.00 -13.90 2.30
C LYS A 91 -9.19 -13.02 1.96
N ASP A 92 -9.03 -11.71 2.10
CA ASP A 92 -10.09 -10.73 1.85
C ASP A 92 -10.11 -10.34 0.37
N GLU A 93 -11.29 -10.02 -0.13
CA GLU A 93 -11.51 -9.53 -1.50
C GLU A 93 -11.16 -8.04 -1.65
N ILE A 94 -11.11 -7.32 -0.53
CA ILE A 94 -10.83 -5.88 -0.48
C ILE A 94 -9.52 -5.66 0.26
N ILE A 95 -8.59 -4.96 -0.38
CA ILE A 95 -7.38 -4.45 0.22
C ILE A 95 -7.57 -2.97 0.51
N VAL A 96 -7.50 -2.60 1.79
CA VAL A 96 -7.50 -1.20 2.21
C VAL A 96 -6.06 -0.73 2.31
N THR A 97 -5.68 0.27 1.52
CA THR A 97 -4.30 0.77 1.43
C THR A 97 -4.27 2.30 1.26
N GLY A 98 -3.10 2.87 0.99
CA GLY A 98 -2.91 4.29 0.71
C GLY A 98 -1.52 4.58 0.19
N ASN A 99 -0.95 5.72 0.60
CA ASN A 99 0.34 6.28 0.18
C ASN A 99 1.55 5.45 0.69
N TRP A 100 1.59 4.15 0.35
CA TRP A 100 2.62 3.19 0.75
C TRP A 100 4.01 3.64 0.30
N GLY A 101 4.94 3.76 1.25
CA GLY A 101 6.31 4.19 0.97
C GLY A 101 6.47 5.66 0.55
N CYS A 102 5.44 6.50 0.61
CA CYS A 102 5.52 7.89 0.11
C CYS A 102 5.78 8.95 1.19
N GLY A 103 5.75 8.57 2.48
CA GLY A 103 6.06 9.47 3.60
C GLY A 103 7.56 9.62 3.80
N VAL A 104 8.06 9.14 4.94
CA VAL A 104 9.51 9.15 5.28
C VAL A 104 10.36 8.50 4.18
N PHE A 105 9.80 7.54 3.43
CA PHE A 105 10.52 6.82 2.38
C PHE A 105 10.60 7.57 1.05
N GLY A 106 9.92 8.72 0.90
CA GLY A 106 10.07 9.60 -0.27
C GLY A 106 9.59 9.00 -1.60
N GLY A 107 8.76 7.95 -1.56
CA GLY A 107 8.15 7.35 -2.73
C GLY A 107 7.28 8.33 -3.53
N ASP A 108 7.28 8.19 -4.86
CA ASP A 108 6.36 8.94 -5.72
C ASP A 108 4.93 8.40 -5.57
N LEU A 109 4.00 9.27 -5.22
CA LEU A 109 2.59 8.93 -4.97
C LEU A 109 1.92 8.25 -6.16
N THR A 110 2.20 8.72 -7.38
CA THR A 110 1.57 8.18 -8.59
C THR A 110 2.13 6.80 -8.89
N PHE A 111 3.45 6.65 -8.76
CA PHE A 111 4.15 5.42 -9.06
C PHE A 111 3.78 4.29 -8.09
N LYS A 112 3.80 4.57 -6.78
CA LYS A 112 3.38 3.62 -5.74
C LYS A 112 1.91 3.26 -5.86
N PHE A 113 1.07 4.20 -6.29
CA PHE A 113 -0.34 3.92 -6.58
C PHE A 113 -0.48 2.95 -7.77
N LEU A 114 0.18 3.22 -8.89
CA LEU A 114 0.12 2.36 -10.08
C LEU A 114 0.70 0.96 -9.80
N GLN A 115 1.79 0.84 -9.05
CA GLN A 115 2.33 -0.45 -8.62
C GLN A 115 1.29 -1.27 -7.84
N GLN A 116 0.59 -0.65 -6.87
CA GLN A 116 -0.45 -1.35 -6.12
C GLN A 116 -1.63 -1.75 -7.03
N VAL A 117 -2.08 -0.86 -7.92
CA VAL A 117 -3.15 -1.16 -8.88
C VAL A 117 -2.77 -2.33 -9.79
N CYS A 118 -1.57 -2.29 -10.39
CA CYS A 118 -1.07 -3.37 -11.24
C CYS A 118 -0.98 -4.69 -10.46
N ALA A 119 -0.44 -4.67 -9.23
CA ALA A 119 -0.33 -5.85 -8.39
C ALA A 119 -1.71 -6.49 -8.11
N ALA A 120 -2.74 -5.68 -7.84
CA ALA A 120 -4.10 -6.14 -7.62
C ALA A 120 -4.76 -6.70 -8.90
N MET A 121 -4.50 -6.08 -10.06
CA MET A 121 -5.04 -6.50 -11.35
C MET A 121 -4.42 -7.80 -11.89
N ILE A 122 -3.14 -8.06 -11.64
CA ILE A 122 -2.42 -9.25 -12.13
C ILE A 122 -2.92 -10.55 -11.49
N LEU A 123 -3.67 -10.47 -10.38
CA LEU A 123 -4.22 -11.64 -9.70
C LEU A 123 -5.32 -12.38 -10.49
N GLY A 124 -5.81 -11.80 -11.59
CA GLY A 124 -6.74 -12.48 -12.50
C GLY A 124 -8.05 -12.81 -11.80
N ASP A 125 -8.41 -14.09 -11.75
CA ASP A 125 -9.65 -14.55 -11.09
C ASP A 125 -9.64 -14.30 -9.56
N ASP A 126 -8.45 -14.15 -8.96
CA ASP A 126 -8.26 -13.76 -7.56
C ASP A 126 -8.14 -12.23 -7.39
N PHE A 127 -8.71 -11.45 -8.31
CA PHE A 127 -8.65 -9.99 -8.31
C PHE A 127 -9.04 -9.40 -6.95
N LYS A 128 -8.22 -8.46 -6.47
CA LYS A 128 -8.48 -7.73 -5.22
C LYS A 128 -8.91 -6.31 -5.50
N ARG A 129 -10.06 -5.91 -4.97
CA ARG A 129 -10.48 -4.50 -4.99
C ARG A 129 -9.54 -3.69 -4.10
N LEU A 130 -9.05 -2.56 -4.60
CA LEU A 130 -8.29 -1.59 -3.80
C LEU A 130 -9.19 -0.46 -3.31
N ASP A 131 -9.36 -0.36 -2.00
CA ASP A 131 -9.90 0.83 -1.34
C ASP A 131 -8.71 1.71 -0.90
N TYR A 132 -8.42 2.74 -1.69
CA TYR A 132 -7.24 3.58 -1.54
C TYR A 132 -7.54 4.87 -0.77
N SER A 133 -6.82 5.10 0.32
CA SER A 133 -6.85 6.35 1.08
C SER A 133 -5.73 7.30 0.65
N ALA A 134 -6.11 8.47 0.12
CA ALA A 134 -5.19 9.56 -0.23
C ALA A 134 -4.82 10.45 0.97
N TYR A 135 -5.16 10.06 2.20
CA TYR A 135 -4.83 10.76 3.45
C TYR A 135 -5.16 12.26 3.47
N HIS A 136 -6.45 12.61 3.58
CA HIS A 136 -6.94 14.00 3.64
C HIS A 136 -6.55 14.91 2.46
N GLU A 137 -5.88 14.39 1.42
CA GLU A 137 -5.55 15.12 0.19
C GLU A 137 -6.60 14.82 -0.90
N GLU A 138 -7.67 15.62 -0.92
CA GLU A 138 -8.75 15.46 -1.91
C GLU A 138 -8.26 15.65 -3.36
N ASP A 139 -7.34 16.59 -3.57
CA ASP A 139 -6.72 16.84 -4.89
C ASP A 139 -5.93 15.61 -5.39
N LEU A 140 -5.20 14.95 -4.49
CA LEU A 140 -4.51 13.70 -4.82
C LEU A 140 -5.51 12.62 -5.21
N ALA A 141 -6.58 12.43 -4.42
CA ALA A 141 -7.62 11.45 -4.72
C ALA A 141 -8.26 11.71 -6.08
N MET A 142 -8.61 12.96 -6.40
CA MET A 142 -9.16 13.34 -7.70
C MET A 142 -8.16 13.07 -8.83
N ARG A 143 -6.89 13.42 -8.65
CA ARG A 143 -5.84 13.20 -9.65
C ARG A 143 -5.63 11.72 -9.95
N LEU A 144 -5.53 10.87 -8.93
CA LEU A 144 -5.35 9.42 -9.10
C LEU A 144 -6.59 8.77 -9.73
N LYS A 145 -7.80 9.21 -9.34
CA LYS A 145 -9.05 8.75 -9.96
C LYS A 145 -9.11 9.12 -11.44
N ASN A 146 -8.79 10.36 -11.78
CA ASN A 146 -8.73 10.83 -13.17
C ASN A 146 -7.67 10.07 -13.99
N LEU A 147 -6.54 9.72 -13.38
CA LEU A 147 -5.53 8.89 -14.03
C LEU A 147 -6.08 7.50 -14.35
N LEU A 148 -6.70 6.81 -13.40
CA LEU A 148 -7.31 5.49 -13.65
C LEU A 148 -8.36 5.55 -14.75
N GLN A 149 -9.26 6.54 -14.70
CA GLN A 149 -10.29 6.73 -15.73
C GLN A 149 -9.68 6.93 -17.13
N LYS A 150 -8.58 7.69 -17.24
CA LYS A 150 -7.87 7.87 -18.52
C LYS A 150 -7.25 6.57 -19.01
N LEU A 151 -6.61 5.80 -18.13
CA LEU A 151 -6.02 4.50 -18.47
C LEU A 151 -7.10 3.52 -18.95
N GLU A 152 -8.25 3.49 -18.27
CA GLU A 152 -9.42 2.69 -18.64
C GLU A 152 -10.00 3.10 -20.00
N GLN A 153 -10.21 4.41 -20.23
CA GLN A 153 -10.69 4.94 -21.51
C GLN A 153 -9.77 4.58 -22.68
N GLN A 154 -8.46 4.56 -22.42
CA GLN A 154 -7.44 4.16 -23.39
C GLN A 154 -7.25 2.64 -23.49
N LYS A 155 -8.02 1.85 -22.74
CA LYS A 155 -7.93 0.38 -22.66
C LYS A 155 -6.52 -0.11 -22.36
N LYS A 156 -5.80 0.62 -21.50
CA LYS A 156 -4.43 0.26 -21.09
C LYS A 156 -4.46 -1.00 -20.24
N THR A 157 -3.64 -1.97 -20.63
CA THR A 157 -3.41 -3.20 -19.88
C THR A 157 -2.40 -2.96 -18.76
N VAL A 158 -2.29 -3.91 -17.83
CA VAL A 158 -1.21 -3.90 -16.82
C VAL A 158 0.17 -3.84 -17.51
N ALA A 159 0.36 -4.57 -18.61
CA ALA A 159 1.60 -4.55 -19.38
C ALA A 159 1.89 -3.14 -19.93
N ASP A 160 0.89 -2.44 -20.47
CA ASP A 160 1.06 -1.07 -20.94
C ASP A 160 1.47 -0.12 -19.81
N ILE A 161 0.83 -0.24 -18.63
CA ILE A 161 1.14 0.60 -17.47
C ILE A 161 2.56 0.31 -16.95
N TYR A 162 2.94 -0.96 -16.91
CA TYR A 162 4.29 -1.38 -16.55
C TYR A 162 5.34 -0.82 -17.51
N GLU A 163 5.11 -0.87 -18.81
CA GLU A 163 5.99 -0.25 -19.80
C GLU A 163 6.03 1.29 -19.65
N MET A 164 4.90 1.93 -19.37
CA MET A 164 4.88 3.38 -19.07
C MET A 164 5.72 3.71 -17.85
N MET A 165 5.68 2.89 -16.79
CA MET A 165 6.51 3.05 -15.60
C MET A 165 8.00 2.88 -15.90
N ASN A 166 8.38 1.87 -16.68
CA ASN A 166 9.79 1.66 -17.07
C ASN A 166 10.32 2.77 -17.98
N ASN A 167 9.48 3.35 -18.82
CA ASN A 167 9.85 4.47 -19.69
C ASN A 167 9.86 5.82 -18.95
N TYR A 168 9.31 5.89 -17.73
CA TYR A 168 9.28 7.07 -16.87
C TYR A 168 10.65 7.34 -16.21
N ARG A 169 11.71 7.46 -17.02
CA ARG A 169 13.01 8.07 -16.68
C ARG A 169 14.06 8.01 -17.77
N GLN A 170 13.75 7.58 -18.98
CA GLN A 170 14.63 7.89 -20.12
C GLN A 170 14.58 9.38 -20.52
N THR A 171 13.65 10.17 -19.98
CA THR A 171 13.47 11.60 -20.32
C THR A 171 14.00 12.58 -19.27
N SER A 172 14.30 12.15 -18.04
CA SER A 172 14.73 13.04 -16.95
C SER A 172 16.25 13.07 -16.70
N GLU A 173 17.03 12.41 -17.57
CA GLU A 173 18.48 12.61 -17.70
C GLU A 173 18.86 13.63 -18.81
N MET A 174 17.87 14.31 -19.41
CA MET A 174 18.08 15.40 -20.38
C MET A 174 17.49 16.75 -19.89
N ALA A 175 17.51 17.01 -18.59
CA ALA A 175 17.15 18.30 -18.01
C ALA A 175 18.20 18.76 -16.99
#